data_AF-A0A0A1CX48-F1
#
_entry.id   AF-A0A0A1CX48-F1
#
_cell.length_a   1.000
_cell.length_b   1.000
_cell.length_c   1.000
_cell.angle_alpha   90.00
_cell.angle_beta   90.00
_cell.angle_gamma   90.00
#
_symmetry.space_group_name_H-M   'P 1'
#
loop_
_entity.id
_entity.type
_entity.pdbx_description
1 polymer ?
#
loop_
_entity_poly.entity_id
_entity_poly.type
_entity_poly.pdbx_seq_one_letter_code
_entity_poly.pdbx_strand_id
1 'polypeptide(L)'
;MASAGELFLANGYMSTSIEAIATRAGVAIQTIYNSVGNKPALLSAVLDAAVAGPNAPATVPEFMQERVAQAEGVEGVVGVLADWFAEGMPRSQAVFTIISQAAAVDPAVATLRDRRAGQRLANYRLAAAALRARGGLGNGMSDDDAAAAIFALGHPDSYATLVAHLGWSVPRYRDWIHTALLATLS
;
A
#
# COMPACT_ATOMS: atom_id res chain seq x y z
N MET A 1 -13.47 -6.56 9.22
CA MET A 1 -12.39 -6.62 8.22
C MET A 1 -11.58 -7.90 8.33
N ALA A 2 -11.13 -8.32 9.52
CA ALA A 2 -10.37 -9.56 9.72
C ALA A 2 -10.99 -10.78 9.02
N SER A 3 -12.26 -11.12 9.29
CA SER A 3 -12.94 -12.26 8.67
C SER A 3 -12.99 -12.20 7.14
N ALA A 4 -13.14 -11.00 6.56
CA ALA A 4 -13.14 -10.81 5.12
C ALA A 4 -11.73 -11.02 4.54
N GLY A 5 -10.71 -10.43 5.17
CA GLY A 5 -9.31 -10.61 4.78
C GLY A 5 -8.87 -12.06 4.84
N GLU A 6 -9.20 -12.78 5.91
CA GLU A 6 -8.92 -14.21 6.05
C GLU A 6 -9.53 -15.05 4.93
N LEU A 7 -10.82 -14.82 4.61
CA LEU A 7 -11.49 -15.56 3.54
C LEU A 7 -10.93 -15.21 2.15
N PHE A 8 -10.64 -13.93 1.88
CA PHE A 8 -10.00 -13.53 0.63
C PHE A 8 -8.60 -14.13 0.48
N LEU A 9 -7.81 -14.21 1.56
CA LEU A 9 -6.48 -14.82 1.54
C LEU A 9 -6.54 -16.34 1.38
N ALA A 10 -7.50 -17.00 2.03
CA ALA A 10 -7.64 -18.45 1.97
C ALA A 10 -8.21 -18.95 0.63
N ASN A 11 -9.23 -18.27 0.11
CA ASN A 11 -10.04 -18.78 -1.00
C ASN A 11 -9.87 -17.97 -2.31
N GLY A 12 -9.18 -16.83 -2.24
CA GLY A 12 -9.16 -15.84 -3.31
C GLY A 12 -10.45 -15.01 -3.39
N TYR A 13 -10.40 -13.94 -4.19
CA TYR A 13 -11.53 -13.01 -4.32
C TYR A 13 -12.76 -13.66 -4.98
N MET A 14 -12.61 -14.40 -6.09
CA MET A 14 -13.74 -14.97 -6.84
C MET A 14 -14.59 -15.92 -5.99
N SER A 15 -13.94 -16.87 -5.30
CA SER A 15 -14.59 -17.92 -4.50
C SER A 15 -15.15 -17.44 -3.16
N THR A 16 -14.90 -16.19 -2.76
CA THR A 16 -15.35 -15.66 -1.47
C THR A 16 -16.64 -14.85 -1.65
N SER A 17 -17.77 -15.30 -1.11
CA SER A 17 -19.04 -14.55 -1.19
C SER A 17 -19.24 -13.61 0.01
N ILE A 18 -20.09 -12.58 -0.13
CA ILE A 18 -20.44 -11.69 1.00
C ILE A 18 -21.19 -12.47 2.08
N GLU A 19 -22.00 -13.45 1.69
CA GLU A 19 -22.71 -14.37 2.59
C GLU A 19 -21.73 -15.15 3.46
N ALA A 20 -20.70 -15.76 2.85
CA ALA A 20 -19.67 -16.50 3.58
C ALA A 20 -18.93 -15.59 4.58
N ILE A 21 -18.64 -14.34 4.18
CA ILE A 21 -18.05 -13.34 5.07
C ILE A 21 -19.00 -12.99 6.22
N ALA A 22 -20.28 -12.75 5.94
CA ALA A 22 -21.29 -12.40 6.93
C ALA A 22 -21.43 -13.52 7.97
N THR A 23 -21.54 -14.77 7.51
CA THR A 23 -21.58 -15.96 8.36
C THR A 23 -20.33 -16.06 9.24
N ARG A 24 -19.12 -15.91 8.67
CA ARG A 24 -17.89 -15.98 9.45
C ARG A 24 -17.78 -14.85 10.48
N ALA A 25 -18.23 -13.65 10.13
CA ALA A 25 -18.18 -12.48 10.99
C ALA A 25 -19.32 -12.44 12.03
N GLY A 26 -20.31 -13.34 11.94
CA GLY A 26 -21.47 -13.34 12.84
C GLY A 26 -22.38 -12.12 12.67
N VAL A 27 -22.44 -11.54 11.46
CA VAL A 27 -23.25 -10.35 11.16
C VAL A 27 -24.28 -10.63 10.07
N ALA A 28 -25.33 -9.84 10.01
CA ALA A 28 -26.27 -9.90 8.89
C ALA A 28 -25.61 -9.37 7.60
N ILE A 29 -25.94 -9.98 6.46
CA ILE A 29 -25.46 -9.55 5.13
C ILE A 29 -25.78 -8.06 4.89
N GLN A 30 -26.99 -7.62 5.27
CA GLN A 30 -27.41 -6.22 5.13
C GLN A 30 -26.51 -5.26 5.91
N THR A 31 -25.96 -5.66 7.06
CA THR A 31 -25.03 -4.84 7.84
C THR A 31 -23.76 -4.56 7.05
N ILE A 32 -23.23 -5.54 6.30
CA ILE A 32 -22.05 -5.35 5.45
C ILE A 32 -22.35 -4.37 4.32
N TYR A 33 -23.47 -4.54 3.61
CA TYR A 33 -23.86 -3.63 2.55
C TYR A 33 -24.08 -2.20 3.04
N ASN A 34 -24.69 -2.03 4.22
CA ASN A 34 -24.94 -0.71 4.79
C ASN A 34 -23.66 -0.02 5.30
N SER A 35 -22.69 -0.79 5.80
CA SER A 35 -21.48 -0.23 6.42
C SER A 35 -20.32 -0.03 5.46
N VAL A 36 -20.17 -0.91 4.47
CA VAL A 36 -18.99 -0.95 3.58
C VAL A 36 -19.40 -0.90 2.11
N GLY A 37 -20.55 -1.50 1.76
CA GLY A 37 -21.05 -1.57 0.40
C GLY A 37 -20.78 -2.93 -0.24
N ASN A 38 -20.43 -2.90 -1.53
CA ASN A 38 -20.26 -4.11 -2.35
C ASN A 38 -18.92 -4.82 -2.09
N LYS A 39 -18.73 -5.98 -2.73
CA LYS A 39 -17.56 -6.84 -2.53
C LYS A 39 -16.23 -6.17 -2.91
N PRO A 40 -16.10 -5.40 -4.02
CA PRO A 40 -14.92 -4.56 -4.26
C PRO A 40 -14.67 -3.52 -3.16
N ALA A 41 -15.70 -2.83 -2.66
CA ALA A 41 -15.55 -1.88 -1.56
C ALA A 41 -15.06 -2.57 -0.29
N LEU A 42 -15.56 -3.77 0.00
CA LEU A 42 -15.09 -4.61 1.11
C LEU A 42 -13.63 -5.04 0.95
N LEU A 43 -13.20 -5.42 -0.26
CA LEU A 43 -11.78 -5.70 -0.53
C LEU A 43 -10.90 -4.45 -0.36
N SER A 44 -11.38 -3.27 -0.77
CA SER A 44 -10.70 -2.00 -0.52
C SER A 44 -10.53 -1.74 0.98
N ALA A 45 -11.59 -1.93 1.77
CA ALA A 45 -11.57 -1.73 3.21
C ALA A 45 -10.65 -2.73 3.93
N VAL A 46 -10.56 -3.97 3.44
CA VAL A 46 -9.56 -4.95 3.90
C VAL A 46 -8.14 -4.45 3.63
N LEU A 47 -7.88 -3.91 2.44
CA LEU A 47 -6.58 -3.32 2.13
C LEU A 47 -6.28 -2.11 3.01
N ASP A 48 -7.25 -1.23 3.26
CA ASP A 48 -7.09 -0.08 4.17
C ASP A 48 -6.69 -0.53 5.57
N ALA A 49 -7.40 -1.52 6.13
CA ALA A 49 -7.08 -2.09 7.43
C ALA A 49 -5.69 -2.75 7.46
N ALA A 50 -5.32 -3.45 6.39
CA ALA A 50 -4.02 -4.12 6.27
C ALA A 50 -2.86 -3.13 6.21
N VAL A 51 -3.01 -2.03 5.46
CA VAL A 51 -1.98 -0.98 5.33
C VAL A 51 -1.87 -0.18 6.64
N ALA A 52 -2.99 0.25 7.21
CA ALA A 52 -3.01 1.01 8.46
C ALA A 52 -2.39 0.21 9.62
N GLY A 53 -2.74 -1.07 9.74
CA GLY A 53 -2.22 -1.94 10.81
C GLY A 53 -3.05 -1.90 12.09
N PRO A 54 -2.73 -2.79 13.04
CA PRO A 54 -3.45 -2.85 14.31
C PRO A 54 -3.24 -1.54 15.09
N ASN A 55 -4.34 -0.94 15.55
CA ASN A 55 -4.38 0.27 16.40
C ASN A 55 -3.88 1.57 15.76
N ALA A 56 -3.94 1.72 14.43
CA ALA A 56 -3.57 2.98 13.77
C ALA A 56 -4.50 4.14 14.23
N PRO A 57 -3.98 5.16 14.93
CA PRO A 57 -4.79 6.25 15.47
C PRO A 57 -5.13 7.33 14.43
N ALA A 58 -4.41 7.34 13.30
CA ALA A 58 -4.52 8.31 12.21
C ALA A 58 -4.55 7.58 10.86
N THR A 59 -4.99 8.28 9.80
CA THR A 59 -4.94 7.74 8.45
C THR A 59 -3.49 7.61 7.96
N VAL A 60 -3.27 6.70 7.02
CA VAL A 60 -1.94 6.46 6.42
C VAL A 60 -1.29 7.75 5.88
N PRO A 61 -2.01 8.63 5.14
CA PRO A 61 -1.44 9.90 4.68
C PRO A 61 -1.01 10.83 5.83
N GLU A 62 -1.82 10.97 6.88
CA GLU A 62 -1.52 11.83 8.03
C GLU A 62 -0.26 11.36 8.76
N PHE A 63 -0.18 10.07 9.07
CA PHE A 63 0.98 9.48 9.73
C PHE A 63 2.27 9.67 8.89
N MET A 64 2.17 9.50 7.57
CA MET A 64 3.30 9.75 6.68
C MET A 64 3.70 11.22 6.64
N GLN A 65 2.74 12.15 6.61
CA GLN A 65 3.02 13.59 6.67
C GLN A 65 3.73 13.98 7.96
N GLU A 66 3.27 13.46 9.11
CA GLU A 66 3.90 13.70 10.41
C GLU A 66 5.35 13.20 10.44
N ARG A 67 5.61 11.95 10.02
CA ARG A 67 6.97 11.41 9.98
C ARG A 67 7.88 12.19 9.02
N VAL A 68 7.38 12.57 7.85
CA VAL A 68 8.13 13.39 6.88
C VAL A 68 8.41 14.79 7.44
N ALA A 69 7.49 15.38 8.20
CA ALA A 69 7.71 16.68 8.84
C ALA A 69 8.82 16.65 9.89
N GLN A 70 8.95 15.53 10.62
CA GLN A 70 10.02 15.33 11.62
C GLN A 70 11.36 14.86 11.01
N ALA A 71 11.39 14.52 9.73
CA ALA A 71 12.59 14.03 9.06
C ALA A 71 13.53 15.17 8.63
N GLU A 72 14.82 14.99 8.93
CA GLU A 72 15.88 15.93 8.56
C GLU A 72 16.50 15.58 7.20
N GLY A 73 16.57 16.58 6.32
CA GLY A 73 17.20 16.45 5.01
C GLY A 73 16.53 15.43 4.07
N VAL A 74 17.19 15.18 2.95
CA VAL A 74 16.72 14.23 1.91
C VAL A 74 16.77 12.79 2.44
N GLU A 75 17.89 12.42 3.07
CA GLU A 75 18.11 11.06 3.58
C GLU A 75 17.07 10.68 4.64
N GLY A 76 16.72 11.58 5.56
CA GLY A 76 15.68 11.32 6.56
C GLY A 76 14.31 11.01 5.93
N VAL A 77 13.90 11.77 4.90
CA VAL A 77 12.63 11.54 4.21
C VAL A 77 12.66 10.21 3.45
N VAL A 78 13.79 9.85 2.83
CA VAL A 78 13.98 8.53 2.20
C VAL A 78 13.92 7.40 3.23
N GLY A 79 14.50 7.60 4.42
CA GLY A 79 14.38 6.70 5.57
C GLY A 79 12.94 6.40 5.93
N VAL A 80 12.12 7.46 6.09
CA VAL A 80 10.69 7.33 6.38
C VAL A 80 9.95 6.52 5.31
N LEU A 81 10.27 6.71 4.02
CA LEU A 81 9.68 5.92 2.93
C LEU A 81 10.11 4.45 2.99
N ALA A 82 11.40 4.19 3.22
CA ALA A 82 11.91 2.82 3.33
C ALA A 82 11.27 2.05 4.50
N ASP A 83 11.16 2.70 5.66
CA ASP A 83 10.49 2.15 6.84
C ASP A 83 9.02 1.88 6.56
N TRP A 84 8.32 2.83 5.93
CA TRP A 84 6.94 2.66 5.52
C TRP A 84 6.71 1.39 4.67
N PHE A 85 7.58 1.16 3.67
CA PHE A 85 7.48 -0.03 2.84
C PHE A 85 7.77 -1.30 3.65
N ALA A 86 8.81 -1.30 4.47
CA ALA A 86 9.20 -2.45 5.28
C ALA A 86 8.15 -2.83 6.35
N GLU A 87 7.47 -1.84 6.94
CA GLU A 87 6.44 -2.02 7.96
C GLU A 87 5.07 -2.42 7.37
N GLY A 88 4.72 -1.85 6.21
CA GLY A 88 3.40 -1.99 5.60
C GLY A 88 3.24 -3.20 4.69
N MET A 89 4.28 -3.53 3.91
CA MET A 89 4.21 -4.61 2.92
C MET A 89 3.98 -6.01 3.51
N PRO A 90 4.59 -6.41 4.64
CA PRO A 90 4.33 -7.73 5.24
C PRO A 90 2.85 -8.00 5.52
N ARG A 91 2.07 -6.94 5.78
CA ARG A 91 0.64 -7.02 6.12
C ARG A 91 -0.28 -6.87 4.92
N SER A 92 0.14 -6.10 3.91
CA SER A 92 -0.74 -5.64 2.83
C SER A 92 -0.45 -6.25 1.46
N GLN A 93 0.76 -6.77 1.22
CA GLN A 93 1.17 -7.23 -0.10
C GLN A 93 0.27 -8.35 -0.65
N ALA A 94 -0.11 -9.33 0.17
CA ALA A 94 -1.00 -10.41 -0.29
C ALA A 94 -2.38 -9.88 -0.72
N VAL A 95 -2.89 -8.82 -0.08
CA VAL A 95 -4.16 -8.18 -0.47
C VAL A 95 -3.99 -7.43 -1.80
N PHE A 96 -2.85 -6.77 -2.03
CA PHE A 96 -2.53 -6.20 -3.33
C PHE A 96 -2.51 -7.27 -4.44
N THR A 97 -1.91 -8.43 -4.18
CA THR A 97 -1.92 -9.55 -5.14
C THR A 97 -3.33 -10.05 -5.45
N ILE A 98 -4.19 -10.18 -4.44
CA ILE A 98 -5.60 -10.54 -4.64
C ILE A 98 -6.31 -9.52 -5.53
N ILE A 99 -6.11 -8.22 -5.30
CA ILE A 99 -6.68 -7.16 -6.14
C ILE A 99 -6.18 -7.29 -7.58
N SER A 100 -4.88 -7.47 -7.80
CA SER A 100 -4.29 -7.62 -9.14
C SER A 100 -4.83 -8.84 -9.88
N GLN A 101 -4.95 -9.99 -9.20
CA GLN A 101 -5.51 -11.22 -9.78
C GLN A 101 -6.99 -11.07 -10.13
N ALA A 102 -7.79 -10.49 -9.22
CA ALA A 102 -9.21 -10.26 -9.45
C ALA A 102 -9.47 -9.24 -10.56
N ALA A 103 -8.66 -8.19 -10.64
CA ALA A 103 -8.74 -7.16 -11.69
C ALA A 103 -8.56 -7.72 -13.12
N ALA A 104 -7.93 -8.89 -13.28
CA ALA A 104 -7.78 -9.52 -14.58
C ALA A 104 -9.11 -10.04 -15.17
N VAL A 105 -10.13 -10.25 -14.33
CA VAL A 105 -11.40 -10.89 -14.73
C VAL A 105 -12.64 -10.14 -14.23
N ASP A 106 -12.51 -9.21 -13.28
CA ASP A 106 -13.60 -8.39 -12.74
C ASP A 106 -13.32 -6.90 -13.02
N PRO A 107 -14.06 -6.26 -13.96
CA PRO A 107 -13.88 -4.84 -14.30
C PRO A 107 -14.07 -3.87 -13.13
N ALA A 108 -14.92 -4.21 -12.16
CA ALA A 108 -15.12 -3.38 -10.98
C ALA A 108 -13.88 -3.40 -10.07
N VAL A 109 -13.20 -4.54 -9.99
CA VAL A 109 -11.92 -4.65 -9.27
C VAL A 109 -10.77 -4.04 -10.05
N ALA A 110 -10.78 -4.07 -11.38
CA ALA A 110 -9.82 -3.31 -12.20
C ALA A 110 -9.91 -1.81 -11.92
N THR A 111 -11.14 -1.27 -11.88
CA THR A 111 -11.39 0.13 -11.52
C THR A 111 -10.90 0.43 -10.09
N LEU A 112 -11.13 -0.48 -9.14
CA LEU A 112 -10.59 -0.36 -7.78
C LEU A 112 -9.06 -0.31 -7.78
N ARG A 113 -8.39 -1.24 -8.48
CA ARG A 113 -6.92 -1.31 -8.58
C ARG A 113 -6.35 0.01 -9.09
N ASP A 114 -6.89 0.51 -10.20
CA ASP A 114 -6.39 1.70 -10.88
C ASP A 114 -6.62 2.95 -10.03
N ARG A 115 -7.79 3.07 -9.39
CA ARG A 115 -8.06 4.14 -8.40
C ARG A 115 -7.05 4.11 -7.25
N ARG A 116 -6.74 2.93 -6.70
CA ARG A 116 -5.80 2.77 -5.58
C ARG A 116 -4.37 3.06 -6.00
N ALA A 117 -3.98 2.71 -7.22
CA ALA A 117 -2.69 3.09 -7.78
C ALA A 117 -2.57 4.62 -7.91
N GLY A 118 -3.60 5.28 -8.47
CA GLY A 118 -3.65 6.74 -8.57
C GLY A 118 -3.57 7.45 -7.22
N GLN A 119 -4.26 6.93 -6.19
CA GLN A 119 -4.19 7.45 -4.82
C GLN A 119 -2.77 7.34 -4.24
N ARG A 120 -2.10 6.20 -4.39
CA ARG A 120 -0.70 6.06 -3.93
C ARG A 120 0.24 7.01 -4.64
N LEU A 121 0.12 7.12 -5.97
CA LEU A 121 0.95 8.03 -6.75
C LEU A 121 0.74 9.50 -6.34
N ALA A 122 -0.50 9.92 -6.12
CA ALA A 122 -0.81 11.26 -5.60
C ALA A 122 -0.18 11.51 -4.22
N ASN A 123 -0.22 10.51 -3.32
CA ASN A 123 0.43 10.63 -2.01
C ASN A 123 1.96 10.74 -2.13
N TYR A 124 2.59 10.02 -3.08
CA TYR A 124 4.04 10.12 -3.29
C TYR A 124 4.49 11.46 -3.87
N ARG A 125 3.62 12.20 -4.56
CA ARG A 125 3.91 13.59 -4.95
C ARG A 125 4.10 14.51 -3.75
N LEU A 126 3.38 14.27 -2.65
CA LEU A 126 3.58 15.04 -1.42
C LEU A 126 4.97 14.77 -0.80
N ALA A 127 5.43 13.52 -0.85
CA ALA A 127 6.78 13.17 -0.43
C ALA A 127 7.85 13.77 -1.37
N ALA A 128 7.60 13.76 -2.69
CA ALA A 128 8.47 14.41 -3.68
C ALA A 128 8.62 15.92 -3.42
N ALA A 129 7.51 16.62 -3.18
CA ALA A 129 7.53 18.04 -2.82
C ALA A 129 8.33 18.30 -1.53
N ALA A 130 8.20 17.42 -0.53
CA ALA A 130 8.96 17.49 0.71
C ALA A 130 10.48 17.28 0.51
N LEU A 131 10.87 16.37 -0.40
CA LEU A 131 12.27 16.16 -0.79
C LEU A 131 12.84 17.40 -1.50
N ARG A 132 12.10 17.97 -2.46
CA ARG A 132 12.50 19.20 -3.16
C ARG A 132 12.73 20.36 -2.20
N ALA A 133 11.82 20.57 -1.25
CA ALA A 133 11.93 21.64 -0.25
C ALA A 133 13.18 21.51 0.63
N ARG A 134 13.79 20.32 0.70
CA ARG A 134 15.01 20.02 1.47
C ARG A 134 16.27 19.93 0.58
N GLY A 135 16.19 20.37 -0.67
CA GLY A 135 17.32 20.39 -1.60
C GLY A 135 17.59 19.08 -2.34
N GLY A 136 16.68 18.11 -2.29
CA GLY A 136 16.75 16.90 -3.13
C GLY A 136 16.28 17.16 -4.56
N LEU A 137 16.26 16.10 -5.38
CA LEU A 137 15.90 16.14 -6.80
C LEU A 137 16.85 16.99 -7.66
N GLY A 138 18.15 17.01 -7.30
CA GLY A 138 19.14 17.99 -7.80
C GLY A 138 19.38 18.02 -9.31
N ASN A 139 18.93 17.00 -10.05
CA ASN A 139 19.14 16.85 -11.50
C ASN A 139 18.00 17.41 -12.37
N GLY A 140 17.15 18.29 -11.83
CA GLY A 140 15.97 18.80 -12.53
C GLY A 140 14.82 17.79 -12.62
N MET A 141 14.85 16.75 -11.79
CA MET A 141 13.78 15.77 -11.68
C MET A 141 12.49 16.47 -11.23
N SER A 142 11.38 16.16 -11.90
CA SER A 142 10.06 16.70 -11.55
C SER A 142 9.48 15.96 -10.33
N ASP A 143 8.50 16.57 -9.64
CA ASP A 143 7.80 15.90 -8.54
C ASP A 143 7.00 14.68 -9.04
N ASP A 144 6.55 14.71 -10.30
CA ASP A 144 5.90 13.60 -10.97
C ASP A 144 6.85 12.42 -11.20
N ASP A 145 8.06 12.69 -11.71
CA ASP A 145 9.07 11.65 -11.94
C ASP A 145 9.57 11.06 -10.61
N ALA A 146 9.76 11.90 -9.60
CA ALA A 146 10.10 11.45 -8.25
C ALA A 146 9.00 10.56 -7.65
N ALA A 147 7.72 10.96 -7.77
CA ALA A 147 6.59 10.14 -7.33
C ALA A 147 6.50 8.82 -8.09
N ALA A 148 6.76 8.83 -9.40
CA ALA A 148 6.81 7.63 -10.23
C ALA A 148 7.95 6.69 -9.81
N ALA A 149 9.14 7.23 -9.49
CA ALA A 149 10.26 6.47 -8.97
C ALA A 149 9.92 5.81 -7.62
N ILE A 150 9.35 6.57 -6.68
CA ILE A 150 8.90 6.03 -5.38
C ILE A 150 7.85 4.93 -5.59
N PHE A 151 6.87 5.16 -6.47
CA PHE A 151 5.82 4.19 -6.77
C PHE A 151 6.36 2.89 -7.37
N ALA A 152 7.28 2.99 -8.33
CA ALA A 152 7.82 1.83 -9.04
C ALA A 152 8.77 1.01 -8.15
N LEU A 153 9.68 1.68 -7.44
CA LEU A 153 10.65 1.01 -6.57
C LEU A 153 9.94 0.38 -5.36
N GLY A 154 9.04 1.12 -4.71
CA GLY A 154 8.26 0.66 -3.56
C GLY A 154 7.01 -0.16 -3.90
N HIS A 155 6.89 -0.64 -5.15
CA HIS A 155 5.69 -1.35 -5.60
C HIS A 155 5.47 -2.65 -4.80
N PRO A 156 4.21 -3.02 -4.47
CA PRO A 156 3.93 -4.29 -3.79
C PRO A 156 4.51 -5.52 -4.49
N ASP A 157 4.57 -5.53 -5.83
CA ASP A 157 5.15 -6.64 -6.59
C ASP A 157 6.68 -6.72 -6.48
N SER A 158 7.36 -5.58 -6.27
CA SER A 158 8.79 -5.53 -5.98
C SER A 158 9.07 -6.21 -4.64
N TYR A 159 8.28 -5.89 -3.61
CA TYR A 159 8.36 -6.59 -2.32
C TYR A 159 8.02 -8.07 -2.45
N ALA A 160 6.93 -8.43 -3.14
CA ALA A 160 6.52 -9.82 -3.32
C ALA A 160 7.63 -10.65 -3.99
N THR A 161 8.24 -10.10 -5.03
CA THR A 161 9.33 -10.76 -5.75
C THR A 161 10.55 -10.95 -4.86
N LEU A 162 11.05 -9.88 -4.23
CA LEU A 162 12.28 -9.94 -3.45
C LEU A 162 12.13 -10.77 -2.17
N VAL A 163 11.05 -10.55 -1.42
CA VAL A 163 10.84 -11.16 -0.10
C VAL A 163 10.14 -12.51 -0.23
N ALA A 164 8.96 -12.56 -0.86
CA ALA A 164 8.16 -13.79 -0.87
C ALA A 164 8.68 -14.85 -1.85
N HIS A 165 9.26 -14.44 -2.99
CA HIS A 165 9.73 -15.39 -4.01
C HIS A 165 11.25 -15.63 -3.99
N LEU A 166 12.05 -14.60 -3.70
CA LEU A 166 13.51 -14.70 -3.69
C LEU A 166 14.11 -14.79 -2.27
N GLY A 167 13.27 -14.86 -1.24
CA GLY A 167 13.67 -15.19 0.12
C GLY A 167 14.47 -14.10 0.84
N TRP A 168 14.37 -12.84 0.42
CA TRP A 168 14.99 -11.75 1.17
C TRP A 168 14.30 -11.56 2.52
N SER A 169 15.08 -11.23 3.55
CA SER A 169 14.51 -10.76 4.81
C SER A 169 13.95 -9.34 4.65
N VAL A 170 12.95 -8.97 5.45
CA VAL A 170 12.40 -7.61 5.48
C VAL A 170 13.48 -6.54 5.77
N PRO A 171 14.41 -6.74 6.72
CA PRO A 171 15.53 -5.80 6.92
C PRO A 171 16.39 -5.60 5.66
N ARG A 172 16.73 -6.69 4.96
CA ARG A 172 17.49 -6.60 3.71
C ARG A 172 16.73 -5.82 2.63
N TYR A 173 15.42 -6.06 2.51
CA TYR A 173 14.56 -5.29 1.60
C TYR A 173 14.54 -3.80 1.95
N ARG A 174 14.41 -3.47 3.25
CA ARG A 174 14.40 -2.09 3.77
C ARG A 174 15.69 -1.35 3.44
N ASP A 175 16.84 -1.99 3.64
CA ASP A 175 18.14 -1.38 3.33
C ASP A 175 18.32 -1.18 1.82
N TRP A 176 17.93 -2.16 1.01
CA TRP A 176 18.02 -2.05 -0.43
C TRP A 176 17.12 -0.95 -1.00
N ILE A 177 15.85 -0.88 -0.56
CA ILE A 177 14.91 0.14 -1.05
C ILE A 177 15.34 1.53 -0.60
N HIS A 178 15.89 1.66 0.61
CA HIS A 178 16.50 2.90 1.09
C HIS A 178 17.62 3.37 0.16
N THR A 179 18.61 2.50 -0.12
CA THR A 179 19.72 2.82 -1.02
C THR A 179 19.24 3.17 -2.43
N ALA A 180 18.29 2.41 -2.98
CA ALA A 180 17.76 2.64 -4.32
C ALA A 180 17.01 3.98 -4.42
N LEU A 181 16.16 4.29 -3.44
CA LEU A 181 15.44 5.55 -3.37
C LEU A 181 16.40 6.72 -3.17
N LEU A 182 17.38 6.60 -2.27
CA LEU A 182 18.35 7.66 -2.03
C LEU A 182 19.14 7.97 -3.30
N ALA A 183 19.67 6.95 -3.97
CA ALA A 183 20.40 7.13 -5.23
C ALA A 183 19.56 7.77 -6.34
N THR A 184 18.24 7.53 -6.35
CA THR A 184 17.32 8.05 -7.37
C THR A 184 16.84 9.47 -7.05
N LEU A 185 16.66 9.80 -5.77
CA LEU A 185 15.98 11.03 -5.31
C LEU A 185 16.92 12.11 -4.76
N SER A 186 18.22 11.80 -4.63
CA SER A 186 19.26 12.79 -4.28
C SER A 186 19.44 13.80 -5.40
#